data_AF-A0A9E2G1X5-F1
#
_entry.id   AF-A0A9E2G1X5-F1
#
_cell.length_a   1.000
_cell.length_b   1.000
_cell.length_c   1.000
_cell.angle_alpha   90.00
_cell.angle_beta   90.00
_cell.angle_gamma   90.00
#
_symmetry.space_group_name_H-M   'P 1'
#
loop_
_entity.id
_entity.type
_entity.pdbx_description
1 polymer ?
#
loop_
_entity_poly.entity_id
_entity_poly.type
_entity_poly.pdbx_seq_one_letter_code
_entity_poly.pdbx_strand_id
1 'polypeptide(L)'
;MLHPFGKLGHLFLAGFLVLGGCDDGTSQTGDKDCAGVVGGTAYEDNCGVCDDDPENDCAQDCEGTWDGTAYEDNCGVCDDDPENDCAQDCEGTWDGTAYEDNCGVCDD
;
A
#
# COMPACT_ATOMS: atom_id res chain seq x y z
N MET A 1 -0.62 -61.70 -16.13
CA MET A 1 -0.20 -61.63 -17.54
C MET A 1 -0.16 -60.17 -17.93
N LEU A 2 1.05 -59.61 -18.00
CA LEU A 2 1.33 -58.27 -18.50
C LEU A 2 1.12 -58.27 -20.02
N HIS A 3 0.29 -57.36 -20.54
CA HIS A 3 0.24 -57.10 -21.99
C HIS A 3 1.31 -56.05 -22.36
N PRO A 4 1.99 -56.20 -23.50
CA PRO A 4 3.18 -55.42 -23.85
C PRO A 4 2.80 -54.06 -24.45
N PHE A 5 3.34 -52.97 -23.90
CA PHE A 5 3.30 -51.66 -24.55
C PHE A 5 4.29 -51.65 -25.72
N GLY A 6 3.76 -51.74 -26.94
CA GLY A 6 4.49 -51.50 -28.18
C GLY A 6 4.79 -50.01 -28.36
N LYS A 7 6.07 -49.69 -28.52
CA LYS A 7 6.59 -48.40 -29.01
C LYS A 7 6.15 -48.15 -30.46
N LEU A 8 5.69 -46.94 -30.81
CA LEU A 8 6.28 -46.13 -31.90
C LEU A 8 5.60 -44.75 -32.01
N GLY A 9 6.40 -43.68 -32.11
CA GLY A 9 5.96 -42.38 -32.63
C GLY A 9 6.40 -41.18 -31.79
N HIS A 10 7.63 -40.70 -32.01
CA HIS A 10 7.98 -39.32 -31.69
C HIS A 10 7.08 -38.37 -32.50
N LEU A 11 6.34 -37.50 -31.83
CA LEU A 11 5.92 -36.22 -32.42
C LEU A 11 6.36 -35.12 -31.47
N PHE A 12 7.53 -34.57 -31.77
CA PHE A 12 7.94 -33.26 -31.28
C PHE A 12 6.91 -32.24 -31.75
N LEU A 13 6.06 -31.74 -30.85
CA LEU A 13 5.48 -30.40 -30.99
C LEU A 13 6.36 -29.43 -30.21
N ALA A 14 7.45 -29.03 -30.87
CA ALA A 14 8.05 -27.74 -30.58
C ALA A 14 7.14 -26.67 -31.17
N GLY A 15 6.88 -25.61 -30.39
CA GLY A 15 6.37 -24.35 -30.92
C GLY A 15 4.94 -24.01 -30.54
N PHE A 16 4.74 -23.49 -29.34
CA PHE A 16 4.05 -22.20 -29.27
C PHE A 16 5.05 -21.18 -28.78
N LEU A 17 5.68 -20.56 -29.78
CA LEU A 17 6.52 -19.39 -29.68
C LEU A 17 5.69 -18.33 -28.94
N VAL A 18 5.98 -18.07 -27.67
CA VAL A 18 5.47 -16.86 -26.99
C VAL A 18 6.25 -15.71 -27.60
N LEU A 19 5.81 -15.26 -28.78
CA LEU A 19 6.25 -14.02 -29.37
C LEU A 19 5.73 -12.90 -28.49
N GLY A 20 6.63 -12.29 -27.72
CA GLY A 20 6.38 -10.99 -27.15
C GLY A 20 6.08 -9.97 -28.25
N GLY A 21 5.08 -9.13 -27.99
CA GLY A 21 4.75 -7.96 -28.80
C GLY A 21 3.64 -7.16 -28.12
N CYS A 22 4.01 -5.97 -27.66
CA CYS A 22 3.21 -4.94 -27.01
C CYS A 22 2.07 -4.45 -27.92
N ASP A 23 0.89 -4.15 -27.37
CA ASP A 23 -0.21 -3.49 -28.10
C ASP A 23 -0.68 -2.25 -27.35
N ASP A 24 -0.36 -1.09 -27.92
CA ASP A 24 -0.87 0.23 -27.55
C ASP A 24 -2.16 0.48 -28.37
N GLY A 25 -3.32 0.35 -27.71
CA GLY A 25 -4.48 1.17 -28.06
C GLY A 25 -5.72 0.45 -28.59
N THR A 26 -6.66 0.24 -27.66
CA THR A 26 -8.13 0.17 -27.82
C THR A 26 -8.82 -1.19 -28.01
N SER A 27 -8.94 -1.88 -26.86
CA SER A 27 -10.16 -2.49 -26.29
C SER A 27 -10.84 -3.70 -26.99
N GLN A 28 -10.99 -4.74 -26.17
CA GLN A 28 -11.86 -5.92 -26.24
C GLN A 28 -11.26 -7.26 -26.68
N THR A 29 -9.99 -7.52 -26.35
CA THR A 29 -9.51 -8.89 -26.11
C THR A 29 -8.71 -8.97 -24.81
N GLY A 30 -9.42 -8.82 -23.69
CA GLY A 30 -8.93 -9.27 -22.40
C GLY A 30 -7.81 -8.42 -21.81
N ASP A 31 -8.13 -7.17 -21.47
CA ASP A 31 -7.27 -6.38 -20.60
C ASP A 31 -6.99 -7.22 -19.34
N LYS A 32 -5.71 -7.47 -19.10
CA LYS A 32 -5.29 -8.14 -17.87
C LYS A 32 -5.40 -7.12 -16.75
N ASP A 33 -5.96 -7.54 -15.63
CA ASP A 33 -5.83 -6.80 -14.39
C ASP A 33 -4.35 -6.74 -13.95
N CYS A 34 -4.05 -5.99 -12.89
CA CYS A 34 -2.67 -5.88 -12.38
C CYS A 34 -2.09 -7.26 -11.95
N ALA A 35 -2.93 -8.26 -11.70
CA ALA A 35 -2.54 -9.62 -11.33
C ALA A 35 -2.26 -10.50 -12.57
N GLY A 36 -2.42 -9.96 -13.78
CA GLY A 36 -2.20 -10.66 -15.03
C GLY A 36 -3.40 -11.50 -15.50
N VAL A 37 -4.56 -11.36 -14.86
CA VAL A 37 -5.79 -12.09 -15.16
C VAL A 37 -6.60 -11.35 -16.21
N VAL A 38 -6.79 -12.00 -17.35
CA VAL A 38 -7.61 -11.49 -18.45
C VAL A 38 -9.06 -11.29 -17.99
N GLY A 39 -9.53 -10.04 -18.01
CA GLY A 39 -10.88 -9.66 -17.56
C GLY A 39 -11.09 -9.71 -16.04
N GLY A 40 -10.00 -9.70 -15.25
CA GLY A 40 -10.08 -9.57 -13.81
C GLY A 40 -10.44 -8.15 -13.33
N THR A 41 -10.69 -8.02 -12.03
CA THR A 41 -11.15 -6.77 -11.39
C THR A 41 -10.07 -6.06 -10.59
N ALA A 42 -8.90 -6.69 -10.38
CA ALA A 42 -7.85 -6.14 -9.54
C ALA A 42 -7.25 -4.86 -10.13
N TYR A 43 -6.96 -3.90 -9.25
CA TYR A 43 -6.25 -2.67 -9.59
C TYR A 43 -5.05 -2.52 -8.65
N GLU A 44 -4.02 -1.83 -9.13
CA GLU A 44 -2.88 -1.49 -8.28
C GLU A 44 -3.30 -0.30 -7.41
N ASP A 45 -3.31 -0.48 -6.10
CA ASP A 45 -3.56 0.57 -5.13
C ASP A 45 -2.35 1.53 -5.04
N ASN A 46 -2.49 2.61 -4.26
CA ASN A 46 -1.38 3.57 -4.10
C ASN A 46 -0.21 3.04 -3.25
N CYS A 47 -0.30 1.80 -2.75
CA CYS A 47 0.74 1.07 -2.04
C CYS A 47 1.40 -0.03 -2.88
N GLY A 48 1.00 -0.19 -4.14
CA GLY A 48 1.53 -1.21 -5.03
C GLY A 48 0.99 -2.61 -4.75
N VAL A 49 -0.09 -2.73 -3.96
CA VAL A 49 -0.84 -3.97 -3.81
C VAL A 49 -1.83 -4.07 -4.95
N CYS A 50 -1.90 -5.25 -5.54
CA CYS A 50 -2.79 -5.53 -6.65
C CYS A 50 -3.92 -6.44 -6.18
N ASP A 51 -5.06 -5.85 -5.85
CA ASP A 51 -6.29 -6.55 -5.51
C ASP A 51 -7.52 -5.65 -5.81
N ASP A 52 -8.70 -6.06 -5.36
CA ASP A 52 -9.93 -5.29 -5.45
C ASP A 52 -10.59 -5.05 -4.07
N ASP A 53 -9.79 -5.13 -3.01
CA ASP A 53 -10.24 -4.99 -1.63
C ASP A 53 -9.97 -3.55 -1.11
N PRO A 54 -11.00 -2.69 -1.07
CA PRO A 54 -10.84 -1.32 -0.61
C PRO A 54 -10.55 -1.22 0.89
N GLU A 55 -10.61 -2.32 1.65
CA GLU A 55 -10.28 -2.33 3.08
C GLU A 55 -8.76 -2.28 3.34
N ASN A 56 -7.94 -2.71 2.37
CA ASN A 56 -6.48 -2.61 2.44
C ASN A 56 -5.88 -1.59 1.46
N ASP A 57 -6.71 -0.81 0.76
CA ASP A 57 -6.27 0.41 0.09
C ASP A 57 -5.65 1.34 1.14
N CYS A 58 -4.34 1.53 1.08
CA CYS A 58 -3.63 2.35 2.05
C CYS A 58 -4.06 3.82 1.97
N ALA A 59 -4.03 4.49 3.12
CA ALA A 59 -4.33 5.92 3.20
C ALA A 59 -3.06 6.76 3.05
N GLN A 60 -3.26 8.05 2.76
CA GLN A 60 -2.20 9.03 2.91
C GLN A 60 -2.02 9.37 4.40
N ASP A 61 -0.77 9.57 4.80
CA ASP A 61 -0.42 10.23 6.04
C ASP A 61 -0.77 11.73 6.00
N CYS A 62 -0.51 12.46 7.09
CA CYS A 62 -0.81 13.90 7.13
C CYS A 62 0.07 14.75 6.19
N GLU A 63 1.20 14.22 5.68
CA GLU A 63 2.06 14.88 4.69
C GLU A 63 1.61 14.59 3.24
N GLY A 64 0.64 13.69 3.06
CA GLY A 64 0.15 13.26 1.75
C GLY A 64 0.91 12.07 1.17
N THR A 65 1.78 11.42 1.95
CA THR A 65 2.54 10.24 1.56
C THR A 65 1.67 9.00 1.74
N TRP A 66 1.49 8.23 0.65
CA TRP A 66 0.82 6.93 0.71
C TRP A 66 1.67 5.94 1.52
N ASP A 67 1.04 5.20 2.44
CA ASP A 67 1.72 4.33 3.42
C ASP A 67 2.72 5.05 4.34
N GLY A 68 2.61 6.37 4.45
CA GLY A 68 3.48 7.15 5.31
C GLY A 68 3.18 6.95 6.79
N THR A 69 4.16 7.27 7.64
CA THR A 69 4.08 7.11 9.10
C THR A 69 3.69 8.39 9.84
N ALA A 70 3.65 9.53 9.14
CA ALA A 70 3.41 10.83 9.77
C ALA A 70 1.98 10.94 10.33
N TYR A 71 1.85 11.60 11.48
CA TYR A 71 0.57 11.93 12.08
C TYR A 71 0.55 13.40 12.52
N GLU A 72 -0.65 13.99 12.56
CA GLU A 72 -0.80 15.33 13.11
C GLU A 72 -0.73 15.24 14.64
N ASP A 73 0.27 15.88 15.23
CA ASP A 73 0.44 15.99 16.68
C ASP A 73 -0.57 16.97 17.30
N ASN A 74 -0.56 17.10 18.63
CA ASN A 74 -1.50 18.00 19.32
C ASN A 74 -1.18 19.51 19.13
N CYS A 75 -0.11 19.82 18.40
CA CYS A 75 0.41 21.15 18.10
C CYS A 75 0.08 21.54 16.64
N GLY A 76 -0.46 20.60 15.86
CA GLY A 76 -0.76 20.77 14.44
C GLY A 76 0.46 20.60 13.54
N VAL A 77 1.56 20.02 14.04
CA VAL A 77 2.70 19.61 13.24
C VAL A 77 2.44 18.20 12.73
N CYS A 78 2.73 17.98 11.46
CA CYS A 78 2.61 16.69 10.83
C CYS A 78 4.02 16.13 10.62
N ASP A 79 4.39 15.15 11.43
CA ASP A 79 5.64 14.38 11.30
C ASP A 79 5.50 13.03 12.04
N ASP A 80 6.60 12.29 12.17
CA ASP A 80 6.68 11.04 12.91
C ASP A 80 7.71 11.11 14.06
N ASP A 81 8.09 12.31 14.50
CA ASP A 81 9.07 12.54 15.55
C ASP A 81 8.39 12.81 16.91
N PRO A 82 8.33 11.79 17.79
CA PRO A 82 7.69 11.96 19.09
C PRO A 82 8.47 12.87 20.04
N GLU A 83 9.69 13.32 19.68
CA GLU A 83 10.49 14.25 20.50
C GLU A 83 9.97 15.70 20.39
N ASN A 84 9.30 16.06 19.30
CA ASN A 84 8.68 17.38 19.13
C ASN A 84 7.14 17.38 19.22
N ASP A 85 6.53 16.24 19.57
CA ASP A 85 5.17 16.20 20.10
C ASP A 85 5.11 17.13 21.32
N CYS A 86 4.54 18.34 21.15
CA CYS A 86 4.47 19.32 22.24
C CYS A 86 3.75 18.71 23.45
N ALA A 87 4.23 19.07 24.64
CA ALA A 87 3.61 18.65 25.88
C ALA A 87 2.45 19.60 26.25
N GLN A 88 1.55 19.09 27.10
CA GLN A 88 0.64 19.97 27.82
C GLN A 88 1.39 20.75 28.88
N ASP A 89 1.01 22.02 29.04
CA ASP A 89 1.36 22.80 30.22
C ASP A 89 0.59 22.31 31.46
N CYS A 90 0.83 22.94 32.62
CA CYS A 90 0.14 22.53 33.84
C CYS A 90 -1.37 22.87 33.86
N GLU A 91 -1.88 23.66 32.90
CA GLU A 91 -3.31 23.92 32.70
C GLU A 91 -3.97 22.92 31.74
N GLY A 92 -3.19 22.04 31.11
CA GLY A 92 -3.65 21.08 30.11
C GLY A 92 -3.70 21.64 28.69
N THR A 93 -3.09 22.81 28.45
CA THR A 93 -3.01 23.45 27.14
C THR A 93 -1.80 22.90 26.39
N TRP A 94 -2.03 22.36 25.20
CA TRP A 94 -0.96 21.93 24.29
C TRP A 94 -0.16 23.15 23.81
N ASP A 95 1.18 23.06 23.87
CA ASP A 95 2.10 24.17 23.59
C ASP A 95 1.85 25.42 24.47
N GLY A 96 1.26 25.23 25.65
CA GLY A 96 1.03 26.29 26.62
C GLY A 96 2.28 26.69 27.40
N THR A 97 2.25 27.88 28.02
CA THR A 97 3.40 28.46 28.73
C THR A 97 3.34 28.31 30.25
N ALA A 98 2.23 27.81 30.80
CA ALA A 98 2.01 27.76 32.23
C ALA A 98 2.93 26.73 32.92
N TYR A 99 3.45 27.06 34.09
CA TYR A 99 4.27 26.15 34.90
C TYR A 99 3.81 26.11 36.36
N GLU A 100 4.05 24.97 37.02
CA GLU A 100 3.75 24.82 38.43
C GLU A 100 4.84 25.50 39.27
N ASP A 101 4.45 26.47 40.08
CA ASP A 101 5.34 27.17 41.00
C ASP A 101 5.71 26.30 42.22
N ASN A 102 6.56 26.84 43.11
CA ASN A 102 6.95 26.12 44.33
C ASN A 102 5.83 25.99 45.38
N CYS A 103 4.67 26.60 45.13
CA CYS A 103 3.47 26.54 45.95
C CYS A 103 2.42 25.56 45.37
N GLY A 104 2.70 24.94 44.22
CA GLY A 104 1.79 24.03 43.53
C GLY A 104 0.67 24.73 42.77
N VAL A 105 0.86 26.02 42.43
CA VAL A 105 -0.07 26.80 41.61
C VAL A 105 0.44 26.79 40.18
N CYS A 106 -0.47 26.55 39.24
CA CYS A 106 -0.19 26.64 37.82
C CYS A 106 -0.55 28.05 37.33
N ASP A 107 0.44 28.79 36.80
CA ASP A 107 0.28 30.11 36.17
C ASP A 107 1.41 30.41 35.15
N ASP A 108 1.27 31.54 34.43
CA ASP A 108 2.23 32.07 33.42
C ASP A 108 3.28 33.02 34.03
#